data_AF-A0A662RTA6-F1
#
_entry.id   AF-A0A662RTA6-F1
#
_cell.length_a   1.000
_cell.length_b   1.000
_cell.length_c   1.000
_cell.angle_alpha   90.00
_cell.angle_beta   90.00
_cell.angle_gamma   90.00
#
_symmetry.space_group_name_H-M   'P 1'
#
loop_
_entity.id
_entity.type
_entity.pdbx_description
1 polymer ?
#
loop_
_entity_poly.entity_id
_entity_poly.type
_entity_poly.pdbx_seq_one_letter_code
_entity_poly.pdbx_strand_id
1 'polypeptide(L)' 'MFEDRIIIDLEIRHGKPVIRGTRVPIDIILGS' A
#
# COMPACT_ATOMS: atom_id res chain seq x y z
N MET A 1 9.48 -12.93 -5.69
CA MET A 1 8.50 -13.75 -4.92
C MET A 1 7.49 -12.92 -4.10
N PHE A 2 7.53 -11.58 -4.16
CA PHE A 2 6.56 -10.70 -3.45
C PHE A 2 6.00 -9.58 -4.34
N GLU A 3 6.25 -9.63 -5.66
CA GLU A 3 5.98 -8.51 -6.58
C GLU A 3 4.50 -8.04 -6.63
N ASP A 4 3.52 -8.87 -6.24
CA ASP A 4 2.08 -8.57 -6.38
C ASP A 4 1.34 -8.10 -5.12
N ARG A 5 2.05 -7.87 -4.02
CA ARG A 5 1.42 -7.50 -2.74
C ARG A 5 1.15 -6.02 -2.57
N ILE A 6 1.78 -5.16 -3.37
CA ILE A 6 1.61 -3.70 -3.29
C ILE A 6 0.70 -3.27 -4.42
N ILE A 7 -0.41 -2.61 -4.08
CA ILE A 7 -1.36 -2.07 -5.05
C ILE A 7 -1.49 -0.56 -4.86
N ILE A 8 -1.84 0.13 -5.94
CA ILE A 8 -2.34 1.50 -5.88
C ILE A 8 -3.86 1.41 -5.79
N ASP A 9 -4.43 1.91 -4.70
CA ASP A 9 -5.88 2.00 -4.51
C ASP A 9 -6.27 3.48 -4.48
N LEU A 10 -6.98 3.95 -5.51
CA LEU A 10 -7.36 5.36 -5.66
C LEU A 10 -8.42 5.81 -4.63
N GLU A 11 -9.18 4.87 -4.08
CA GLU A 11 -10.21 5.16 -3.07
C GLU A 11 -9.61 5.25 -1.67
N ILE A 12 -8.42 4.65 -1.46
CA ILE A 12 -7.73 4.62 -0.17
C ILE A 12 -6.55 5.58 -0.16
N ARG A 13 -6.46 6.42 0.87
CA ARG A 13 -5.26 7.23 1.17
C ARG A 13 -4.76 8.06 -0.04
N HIS A 14 -5.67 8.54 -0.91
CA HIS A 14 -5.37 9.33 -2.10
C HIS A 14 -4.50 8.63 -3.16
N GLY A 15 -4.67 7.32 -3.35
CA GLY A 15 -3.87 6.60 -4.35
C GLY A 15 -2.47 6.24 -3.86
N LYS A 16 -2.25 6.21 -2.54
CA LYS A 16 -0.97 5.76 -1.97
C LYS A 16 -0.78 4.25 -2.21
N PRO A 17 0.47 3.78 -2.35
CA PRO A 17 0.77 2.35 -2.37
C PRO A 17 0.38 1.71 -1.02
N VAL A 18 -0.44 0.66 -1.09
CA VAL A 18 -0.93 -0.09 0.08
C VAL A 18 -0.69 -1.58 -0.09
N ILE A 19 -0.64 -2.31 1.02
CA ILE A 19 -0.62 -3.79 0.97
C ILE A 19 -2.00 -4.30 0.58
N ARG A 20 -2.07 -5.10 -0.48
CA ARG A 20 -3.29 -5.74 -1.00
C ARG A 20 -4.08 -6.43 0.12
N GLY A 21 -5.38 -6.18 0.15
CA GLY A 21 -6.28 -6.74 1.17
C GLY A 21 -6.24 -6.03 2.51
N THR A 22 -5.45 -4.96 2.62
CA THR A 22 -5.39 -4.10 3.79
C THR A 22 -5.56 -2.64 3.38
N ARG A 23 -5.70 -1.74 4.36
CA ARG A 23 -5.62 -0.28 4.15
C ARG A 23 -4.33 0.31 4.70
N VAL A 24 -3.29 -0.53 4.84
CA VAL A 24 -2.00 -0.14 5.44
C VAL A 24 -1.09 0.38 4.32
N PRO A 25 -0.73 1.68 4.34
CA PRO A 25 0.21 2.26 3.40
C PRO A 25 1.64 1.82 3.69
N ILE A 26 2.45 1.70 2.63
CA ILE A 26 3.84 1.26 2.72
C ILE A 26 4.70 2.22 3.54
N ASP A 27 4.42 3.52 3.49
CA ASP A 27 5.16 4.55 4.22
C ASP A 27 5.13 4.36 5.74
N ILE A 28 4.07 3.76 6.29
CA ILE A 28 3.98 3.45 7.73
C ILE A 28 4.93 2.30 8.12
N ILE A 29 5.16 1.35 7.20
CA ILE A 29 5.94 0.14 7.50
C ILE A 29 7.43 0.40 7.35
N LEU A 30 7.82 1.13 6.31
CA LEU A 30 9.23 1.44 6.05
C LEU A 30 9.76 2.56 6.96
N GLY A 31 8.87 3.34 7.57
CA GLY A 31 9.23 4.59 8.23
C GLY A 31 9.52 5.70 7.20
N SER A 32 9.46 6.95 7.65
CA SER A 32 9.97 8.09 6.87
C SER A 32 11.50 8.17 6.94
#